data_AF-A0A7K0ZMU1-F1
#
_entry.id   AF-A0A7K0ZMU1-F1
#
_cell.length_a   1.000
_cell.length_b   1.000
_cell.length_c   1.000
_cell.angle_alpha   90.00
_cell.angle_beta   90.00
_cell.angle_gamma   90.00
#
_symmetry.space_group_name_H-M   'P 1'
#
loop_
_entity.id
_entity.type
_entity.pdbx_description
1 polymer ?
#
loop_
_entity_poly.entity_id
_entity_poly.type
_entity_poly.pdbx_seq_one_letter_code
_entity_poly.pdbx_strand_id
1 'polypeptide(L)' 'MRTLTKKDIETLMSTYDADPVGSLCVAIGAMLGESITQWSDLMTHLPPSLAQSPELSRQDIAAMDSLVKLLVERRTL' A
#
# COMPACT_ATOMS: atom_id res chain seq x y z
N MET A 1 9.85 -9.54 3.14
CA MET A 1 9.27 -8.22 2.79
C MET A 1 10.41 -7.22 2.73
N ARG A 2 10.66 -6.58 1.57
CA ARG A 2 11.62 -5.47 1.50
C ARG A 2 11.01 -4.24 2.15
N THR A 3 11.85 -3.34 2.65
CA THR A 3 11.42 -2.04 3.14
C THR A 3 11.22 -1.08 1.96
N LEU A 4 10.20 -0.22 2.05
CA LEU A 4 10.01 0.86 1.07
C LEU A 4 11.22 1.78 1.08
N THR A 5 11.69 2.14 -0.10
CA THR A 5 12.71 3.19 -0.22
C THR A 5 12.06 4.56 -0.06
N LYS A 6 12.87 5.58 0.24
CA LYS A 6 12.42 6.97 0.28
C LYS A 6 11.69 7.38 -1.02
N LYS A 7 12.19 6.93 -2.17
CA LYS A 7 11.63 7.24 -3.49
C LYS A 7 10.24 6.61 -3.68
N ASP A 8 10.04 5.38 -3.21
CA ASP A 8 8.74 4.71 -3.31
C ASP A 8 7.69 5.45 -2.47
N ILE A 9 8.08 5.96 -1.30
CA ILE A 9 7.19 6.72 -0.43
C ILE A 9 6.89 8.11 -0.99
N GLU A 10 7.89 8.80 -1.54
CA GLU A 10 7.66 10.09 -2.21
C GLU A 10 6.71 9.93 -3.41
N THR A 11 6.88 8.84 -4.18
CA THR A 11 5.98 8.52 -5.28
C THR A 11 4.57 8.24 -4.77
N LEU A 12 4.44 7.35 -3.77
CA LEU A 12 3.18 7.06 -3.10
C LEU A 12 2.48 8.34 -2.67
N MET A 13 3.14 9.20 -1.90
CA MET A 13 2.55 10.45 -1.42
C MET A 13 2.20 11.43 -2.54
N SER A 14 2.99 11.48 -3.61
CA SER A 14 2.74 12.37 -4.73
C SER A 14 1.56 11.92 -5.61
N THR A 15 1.29 10.62 -5.69
CA THR A 15 0.22 10.07 -6.54
C THR A 15 -1.03 9.69 -5.75
N TYR A 16 -0.94 9.57 -4.41
CA TYR A 16 -2.04 9.11 -3.56
C TYR A 16 -3.27 10.00 -3.63
N ASP A 17 -3.10 11.34 -3.68
CA ASP A 17 -4.23 12.27 -3.80
C ASP A 17 -5.00 12.11 -5.12
N ALA A 18 -4.34 11.65 -6.18
CA ALA A 18 -4.92 11.47 -7.50
C ALA A 18 -5.47 10.05 -7.72
N ASP A 19 -4.76 9.04 -7.23
CA ASP A 19 -5.15 7.62 -7.33
C ASP A 19 -4.62 6.84 -6.10
N PRO A 20 -5.37 6.80 -5.00
CA PRO A 20 -4.90 6.20 -3.76
C PRO A 20 -4.74 4.68 -3.87
N VAL A 21 -5.61 4.02 -4.66
CA VAL A 21 -5.58 2.57 -4.87
C VAL A 21 -4.37 2.19 -5.72
N GLY A 22 -4.17 2.84 -6.87
CA GLY A 22 -3.04 2.57 -7.74
C GLY A 22 -1.71 2.88 -7.06
N SER A 23 -1.65 3.97 -6.28
CA SER A 23 -0.45 4.35 -5.54
C SER A 23 -0.06 3.30 -4.50
N LEU A 24 -1.04 2.78 -3.74
CA LEU A 24 -0.80 1.70 -2.79
C LEU A 24 -0.40 0.40 -3.49
N CYS A 25 -1.00 0.07 -4.64
CA CYS A 25 -0.63 -1.09 -5.44
C CYS A 25 0.84 -1.03 -5.89
N VAL A 26 1.27 0.13 -6.38
CA VAL A 26 2.67 0.36 -6.78
C VAL A 26 3.62 0.25 -5.58
N ALA A 27 3.29 0.90 -4.46
CA ALA A 27 4.15 0.90 -3.27
C ALA A 27 4.30 -0.50 -2.67
N ILE A 28 3.18 -1.21 -2.48
CA ILE A 28 3.20 -2.57 -1.92
C ILE A 28 3.82 -3.56 -2.91
N GLY A 29 3.54 -3.42 -4.21
CA GLY A 29 4.22 -4.17 -5.26
C GLY A 29 5.75 -3.99 -5.20
N ALA A 30 6.23 -2.75 -5.08
CA ALA A 30 7.66 -2.46 -4.93
C ALA A 30 8.27 -3.12 -3.67
N MET A 31 7.56 -3.15 -2.54
CA MET A 31 8.01 -3.88 -1.33
C MET A 31 8.11 -5.39 -1.52
N LEU A 32 7.22 -5.95 -2.32
CA LEU A 32 7.17 -7.38 -2.61
C LEU A 32 8.11 -7.76 -3.76
N GLY A 33 8.54 -6.79 -4.56
CA GLY A 33 9.28 -7.02 -5.80
C GLY A 33 8.37 -7.53 -6.92
N GLU A 34 7.06 -7.28 -6.83
CA GLU A 34 6.04 -7.74 -7.77
C GLU A 34 5.30 -6.54 -8.38
N SER A 35 4.77 -6.72 -9.59
CA SER A 35 3.99 -5.68 -10.26
C SER A 35 2.52 -5.92 -9.96
N ILE A 36 2.01 -5.25 -8.93
CA ILE A 36 0.61 -5.34 -8.52
C ILE A 36 -0.15 -4.18 -9.17
N THR A 37 -1.14 -4.51 -9.99
CA THR A 37 -1.99 -3.53 -10.69
C THR A 37 -3.43 -3.55 -10.22
N GLN A 38 -3.84 -4.59 -9.48
CA GLN A 38 -5.19 -4.74 -8.97
C GLN A 38 -5.20 -4.79 -7.44
N TRP A 39 -6.16 -4.10 -6.83
CA TRP A 39 -6.36 -4.11 -5.38
C TRP A 39 -6.68 -5.50 -4.83
N SER A 40 -7.44 -6.29 -5.59
CA SER A 40 -7.74 -7.69 -5.23
C SER A 40 -6.47 -8.51 -5.10
N ASP A 41 -5.53 -8.39 -6.05
CA ASP A 41 -4.25 -9.09 -5.99
C ASP A 41 -3.44 -8.60 -4.79
N LEU A 42 -3.37 -7.29 -4.57
CA LEU A 42 -2.71 -6.71 -3.39
C LEU A 42 -3.20 -7.32 -2.08
N MET A 43 -4.52 -7.48 -1.93
CA MET A 43 -5.14 -8.07 -0.74
C MET A 43 -4.72 -9.53 -0.51
N THR A 44 -4.38 -10.28 -1.57
CA THR A 44 -3.86 -11.65 -1.42
C THR A 44 -2.42 -11.70 -0.93
N HIS A 45 -1.63 -10.65 -1.17
CA HIS A 45 -0.24 -10.55 -0.72
C HIS A 45 -0.07 -9.85 0.63
N LEU A 46 -1.09 -9.13 1.09
CA LEU A 46 -1.09 -8.52 2.41
C LEU A 46 -1.15 -9.57 3.53
N PRO A 47 -0.60 -9.26 4.72
CA PRO A 47 -0.78 -10.09 5.90
C PRO A 47 -2.28 -10.32 6.17
N PRO A 48 -2.68 -11.51 6.64
CA PRO A 48 -4.08 -11.83 6.93
C PRO A 48 -4.76 -10.83 7.86
N SER A 49 -4.01 -10.25 8.80
CA SER A 49 -4.50 -9.23 9.73
C SER A 49 -4.95 -7.92 9.04
N LEU A 50 -4.38 -7.58 7.89
CA LEU A 50 -4.75 -6.41 7.09
C LEU A 50 -5.71 -6.80 5.97
N ALA A 51 -5.49 -7.95 5.33
CA ALA A 51 -6.33 -8.46 4.24
C ALA A 51 -7.76 -8.81 4.70
N GLN A 52 -7.96 -9.18 5.97
CA GLN A 52 -9.29 -9.46 6.51
C GLN A 52 -10.06 -8.22 6.96
N SER A 53 -9.48 -7.02 6.87
CA SER A 53 -10.22 -5.79 7.17
C SER A 53 -11.29 -5.55 6.08
N PRO A 54 -12.58 -5.58 6.45
CA PRO A 54 -13.65 -5.29 5.51
C PRO A 54 -13.60 -3.84 4.99
N GLU A 55 -13.04 -2.92 5.78
CA GLU A 55 -12.81 -1.52 5.38
C GLU A 55 -11.77 -1.42 4.26
N LEU A 56 -10.64 -2.13 4.40
CA LEU A 56 -9.62 -2.19 3.35
C LEU A 56 -10.16 -2.88 2.09
N SER A 57 -10.96 -3.94 2.26
CA SER A 57 -11.62 -4.64 1.15
C SER A 57 -12.59 -3.73 0.39
N ARG A 58 -13.25 -2.80 1.08
CA ARG A 58 -14.15 -1.79 0.51
C ARG A 58 -13.42 -0.54 -0.02
N GLN A 59 -12.08 -0.51 0.07
CA GLN A 59 -11.27 0.65 -0.30
C GLN A 59 -11.70 1.91 0.49
N ASP A 60 -12.01 1.73 1.78
CA ASP A 60 -12.33 2.84 2.65
C ASP A 60 -11.10 3.75 2.83
N ILE A 61 -11.30 5.06 2.62
CA ILE A 61 -10.22 6.05 2.63
C ILE A 61 -9.50 6.07 3.99
N ALA A 62 -10.21 5.96 5.11
CA ALA A 62 -9.57 5.99 6.43
C ALA A 62 -8.73 4.73 6.68
N ALA A 63 -9.17 3.59 6.16
CA ALA A 63 -8.42 2.33 6.23
C ALA A 63 -7.17 2.37 5.34
N MET A 64 -7.29 2.91 4.13
CA MET A 64 -6.17 3.14 3.21
C MET A 64 -5.15 4.13 3.78
N ASP A 65 -5.60 5.23 4.38
CA ASP A 65 -4.72 6.21 5.05
C ASP A 65 -3.94 5.58 6.20
N SER A 66 -4.60 4.72 6.97
CA SER A 66 -3.95 3.97 8.05
C SER A 66 -2.89 3.01 7.50
N LEU A 67 -3.15 2.36 6.36
CA LEU A 67 -2.19 1.52 5.66
C LEU A 67 -0.98 2.34 5.18
N VAL A 68 -1.20 3.50 4.56
CA VAL A 68 -0.14 4.43 4.14
C VAL A 68 0.72 4.83 5.33
N LYS A 69 0.10 5.20 6.47
CA LYS A 69 0.86 5.52 7.69
C LYS A 69 1.73 4.35 8.16
N LEU A 70 1.21 3.13 8.20
CA LEU A 70 1.98 1.94 8.55
C LEU A 70 3.14 1.68 7.58
N LEU A 71 2.92 1.89 6.28
CA LEU A 71 3.95 1.77 5.25
C LEU A 71 5.05 2.83 5.42
N VAL A 72 4.66 4.07 5.72
CA VAL A 72 5.57 5.19 5.99
C VAL A 72 6.37 4.96 7.26
N GLU A 73 5.74 4.45 8.33
CA GLU A 73 6.41 4.13 9.59
C GLU A 73 7.40 2.96 9.45
N ARG A 74 7.09 2.00 8.58
CA ARG A 74 7.95 0.83 8.33
C ARG A 74 9.11 1.11 7.36
N ARG A 75 9.23 2.33 6.81
CA ARG A 75 10.38 2.69 5.99
C ARG A 75 11.64 2.70 6.88
N THR A 76 12.69 2.01 6.44
CA THR A 76 14.01 2.19 7.04
C THR A 76 14.58 3.52 6.54
N LEU A 77 14.96 4.39 7.49
CA LEU A 77 15.67 5.64 7.24
C LEU A 77 16.90 5.45 6.34
#